data_AF-A0A7S3IPF5-F1
#
_entry.id   AF-A0A7S3IPF5-F1
#
_cell.length_a   1.000
_cell.length_b   1.000
_cell.length_c   1.000
_cell.angle_alpha   90.00
_cell.angle_beta   90.00
_cell.angle_gamma   90.00
#
_symmetry.space_group_name_H-M   'P 1'
#
loop_
_entity.id
_entity.type
_entity.pdbx_description
1 polymer ?
#
loop_
_entity_poly.entity_id
_entity_poly.type
_entity_poly.pdbx_seq_one_letter_code
_entity_poly.pdbx_strand_id
1 'polypeptide(L)'
;VGRMLLRQSFLEDKFNSVCVEDGMKMTPLTDEYISEEARSTALELKSNTAKLMRAFTDQEKQLKLKSFEHKSSEFAAFSESFGRLERLMEIRVTTPMEEVNSIRENLRHLQTKTQNLTELRDTKKDAYLKYMEECSKSKDIRKAQIDHLKQQIGQEKNNRSDVVVDFVQKGLQEEEMLKANHTSTVEALEKQIRTMETELKKVLKSNSDEEAVLRKEFKKASNEFENNVKQYDYDVSTQTIENKKTTAELDDTIADLSHIKEDYASRQEEKRKRDEIAALMKRKS
;
A
#
# COMPACT_ATOMS: atom_id res chain seq x y z
N VAL A 1 93.61 -5.50 -59.60
CA VAL A 1 92.23 -4.95 -59.46
C VAL A 1 91.22 -6.06 -59.16
N GLY A 2 91.13 -7.13 -59.95
CA GLY A 2 90.17 -8.23 -59.71
C GLY A 2 90.15 -8.80 -58.28
N ARG A 3 91.31 -9.07 -57.67
CA ARG A 3 91.38 -9.51 -56.26
C ARG A 3 90.84 -8.47 -55.27
N MET A 4 91.00 -7.18 -55.54
CA MET A 4 90.49 -6.10 -54.69
C MET A 4 88.96 -5.96 -54.83
N LEU A 5 88.40 -6.22 -56.01
CA LEU A 5 86.95 -6.25 -56.25
C LEU A 5 86.29 -7.44 -55.56
N LEU A 6 86.89 -8.64 -55.62
CA LEU A 6 86.40 -9.80 -54.87
C LEU A 6 86.47 -9.55 -53.36
N ARG A 7 87.57 -8.93 -52.89
CA ARG A 7 87.68 -8.53 -51.48
C ARG A 7 86.64 -7.47 -51.11
N GLN A 8 86.33 -6.55 -52.01
CA GLN A 8 85.31 -5.52 -51.80
C GLN A 8 83.93 -6.15 -51.63
N SER A 9 83.52 -7.01 -52.56
CA SER A 9 82.24 -7.74 -52.47
C SER A 9 82.14 -8.53 -51.17
N PHE A 10 83.20 -9.26 -50.78
CA PHE A 10 83.22 -9.97 -49.50
C PHE A 10 83.09 -9.02 -48.29
N LEU A 11 83.78 -7.87 -48.32
CA LEU A 11 83.69 -6.88 -47.24
C LEU A 11 82.32 -6.19 -47.20
N GLU A 12 81.65 -5.98 -48.33
CA GLU A 12 80.30 -5.40 -48.42
C GLU A 12 79.25 -6.36 -47.84
N ASP A 13 79.33 -7.65 -48.18
CA ASP A 13 78.45 -8.67 -47.60
C ASP A 13 78.65 -8.77 -46.09
N LYS A 14 79.92 -8.80 -45.65
CA LYS A 14 80.25 -8.85 -44.23
C LYS A 14 79.80 -7.59 -43.49
N PHE A 15 79.97 -6.43 -44.11
CA PHE A 15 79.53 -5.15 -43.55
C PHE A 15 78.01 -5.07 -43.41
N ASN A 16 77.25 -5.55 -44.39
CA ASN A 16 75.80 -5.64 -44.28
C ASN A 16 75.35 -6.59 -43.16
N SER A 17 76.08 -7.69 -42.92
CA SER A 17 75.73 -8.61 -41.83
C SER A 17 76.12 -8.13 -40.43
N VAL A 18 77.20 -7.35 -40.30
CA VAL A 18 77.80 -7.04 -38.99
C VAL A 18 77.65 -5.57 -38.58
N CYS A 19 77.43 -4.66 -39.54
CA CYS A 19 77.35 -3.21 -39.30
C CYS A 19 75.97 -2.61 -39.56
N VAL A 20 75.03 -3.39 -40.13
CA VAL A 20 73.64 -2.96 -40.39
C VAL A 20 72.68 -3.74 -39.48
N GLU A 21 72.16 -3.08 -38.45
CA GLU A 21 71.11 -3.61 -37.58
C GLU A 21 69.75 -3.59 -38.30
N ASP A 22 69.04 -4.71 -38.24
CA ASP A 22 67.72 -4.93 -38.83
C ASP A 22 67.60 -4.58 -40.32
N GLY A 23 68.73 -4.57 -41.05
CA GLY A 23 68.78 -4.19 -42.46
C GLY A 23 68.50 -2.71 -42.76
N MET A 24 68.38 -1.86 -41.73
CA MET A 24 67.97 -0.46 -41.90
C MET A 24 68.79 0.56 -41.12
N LYS A 25 69.53 0.17 -40.07
CA LYS A 25 70.29 1.11 -39.23
C LYS A 25 71.76 0.77 -39.19
N MET A 26 72.59 1.77 -39.47
CA MET A 26 74.05 1.66 -39.43
C MET A 26 74.58 2.06 -38.06
N THR A 27 75.36 1.20 -37.40
CA THR A 27 75.98 1.52 -36.11
C THR A 27 77.10 2.56 -36.30
N PRO A 28 77.09 3.70 -35.60
CA PRO A 28 78.15 4.70 -35.70
C PRO A 28 79.51 4.14 -35.25
N LEU A 29 80.60 4.48 -35.96
CA LEU A 29 81.95 4.02 -35.57
C LEU A 29 82.43 4.55 -34.21
N THR A 30 81.81 5.65 -33.76
CA THR A 30 82.05 6.31 -32.47
C THR A 30 81.19 5.74 -31.34
N ASP A 31 80.32 4.77 -31.63
CA ASP A 31 79.52 4.09 -30.61
C ASP A 31 80.43 3.29 -29.66
N GLU A 32 80.11 3.34 -28.37
CA GLU A 32 80.84 2.64 -27.30
C GLU A 32 80.54 1.14 -27.31
N TYR A 33 79.39 0.73 -27.88
CA TYR A 33 78.95 -0.66 -27.94
C TYR A 33 79.20 -1.34 -29.28
N ILE A 34 79.90 -0.68 -30.22
CA ILE A 34 80.24 -1.30 -31.50
C ILE A 34 81.18 -2.49 -31.28
N SER A 35 80.88 -3.63 -31.93
CA SER A 35 81.77 -4.77 -31.87
C SER A 35 83.10 -4.46 -32.56
N GLU A 36 84.19 -5.03 -32.02
CA GLU A 36 85.53 -4.85 -32.61
C GLU A 36 85.60 -5.38 -34.05
N GLU A 37 84.81 -6.42 -34.35
CA GLU A 37 84.64 -6.97 -35.69
C GLU A 37 83.92 -6.00 -36.65
N ALA A 38 82.83 -5.35 -36.21
CA ALA A 38 82.13 -4.34 -37.00
C ALA A 38 83.06 -3.16 -37.33
N ARG A 39 83.79 -2.68 -36.31
CA ARG A 39 84.73 -1.56 -36.46
C ARG A 39 85.86 -1.89 -37.43
N SER A 40 86.46 -3.08 -37.30
CA SER A 40 87.53 -3.55 -38.20
C SER A 40 87.01 -3.70 -39.64
N THR A 41 85.85 -4.33 -39.83
CA THR A 41 85.23 -4.54 -41.15
C THR A 41 84.95 -3.20 -41.85
N ALA A 42 84.41 -2.22 -41.14
CA ALA A 42 84.15 -0.88 -41.66
C ALA A 42 85.43 -0.14 -42.09
N LEU A 43 86.50 -0.22 -41.29
CA LEU A 43 87.79 0.41 -41.59
C LEU A 43 88.49 -0.27 -42.77
N GLU A 44 88.45 -1.60 -42.84
CA GLU A 44 88.97 -2.36 -43.98
C GLU A 44 88.20 -2.05 -45.26
N LEU A 45 86.87 -1.98 -45.21
CA LEU A 45 86.02 -1.61 -46.34
C LEU A 45 86.37 -0.20 -46.84
N LYS A 46 86.51 0.77 -45.93
CA LYS A 46 86.94 2.14 -46.27
C LYS A 46 88.32 2.16 -46.93
N SER A 47 89.29 1.42 -46.38
CA SER A 47 90.65 1.34 -46.91
C SER A 47 90.70 0.68 -48.28
N ASN A 48 89.96 -0.42 -48.48
CA ASN A 48 89.89 -1.14 -49.75
C ASN A 48 89.17 -0.31 -50.83
N THR A 49 88.09 0.39 -50.45
CA THR A 49 87.38 1.34 -51.33
C THR A 49 88.31 2.47 -51.78
N ALA A 50 89.10 3.06 -50.87
CA ALA A 50 90.07 4.09 -51.22
C ALA A 50 91.17 3.57 -52.18
N LYS A 51 91.64 2.33 -51.99
CA LYS A 51 92.60 1.68 -52.90
C LYS A 51 92.00 1.41 -54.27
N LEU A 52 90.74 0.98 -54.34
CA LEU A 52 90.01 0.79 -55.59
C LEU A 52 89.79 2.12 -56.31
N MET A 53 89.35 3.16 -55.60
CA MET A 53 89.22 4.52 -56.12
C MET A 53 90.52 5.01 -56.76
N ARG A 54 91.67 4.84 -56.07
CA ARG A 54 93.00 5.18 -56.61
C ARG A 54 93.38 4.32 -57.82
N ALA A 55 93.07 3.03 -57.77
CA ALA A 55 93.34 2.13 -58.88
C ALA A 55 92.49 2.44 -60.12
N PHE A 56 91.29 2.97 -59.96
CA PHE A 56 90.38 3.36 -61.06
C PHE A 56 90.49 4.83 -61.47
N THR A 57 91.29 5.65 -60.78
CA THR A 57 91.68 6.98 -61.25
C THR A 57 92.84 6.94 -62.25
N ASP A 58 93.48 5.78 -62.41
CA ASP A 58 94.51 5.51 -63.39
C ASP A 58 93.93 5.49 -64.82
N GLN A 59 94.43 6.40 -65.67
CA GLN A 59 93.87 6.70 -67.00
C GLN A 59 93.83 5.47 -67.92
N GLU A 60 94.83 4.58 -67.83
CA GLU A 60 94.87 3.34 -68.63
C GLU A 60 93.72 2.39 -68.27
N LYS A 61 93.35 2.32 -66.98
CA LYS A 61 92.24 1.47 -66.50
C LYS A 61 90.88 2.08 -66.78
N GLN A 62 90.77 3.41 -66.76
CA GLN A 62 89.56 4.11 -67.20
C GLN A 62 89.26 3.86 -68.69
N LEU A 63 90.29 3.88 -69.53
CA LEU A 63 90.15 3.56 -70.96
C LEU A 63 89.73 2.10 -71.18
N LYS A 64 90.27 1.15 -70.39
CA LYS A 64 89.82 -0.24 -70.42
C LYS A 64 88.37 -0.39 -69.96
N LEU A 65 87.93 0.32 -68.92
CA LEU A 65 86.53 0.32 -68.47
C LEU A 65 85.56 0.91 -69.49
N LYS A 66 85.93 2.00 -70.19
CA LYS A 66 85.13 2.58 -71.28
C LYS A 66 84.80 1.56 -72.38
N SER A 67 85.66 0.58 -72.63
CA SER A 67 85.38 -0.48 -73.59
C SER A 67 84.25 -1.45 -73.16
N PHE A 68 83.89 -1.48 -71.88
CA PHE A 68 82.80 -2.29 -71.32
C PHE A 68 81.52 -1.49 -71.03
N GLU A 69 81.56 -0.15 -71.16
CA GLU A 69 80.47 0.79 -70.85
C GLU A 69 79.19 0.52 -71.66
N HIS A 70 79.31 -0.09 -72.85
CA HIS A 70 78.20 -0.31 -73.77
C HIS A 70 77.59 -1.73 -73.73
N LYS A 71 77.97 -2.60 -72.79
CA LYS A 71 77.54 -4.02 -72.80
C LYS A 71 76.93 -4.57 -71.51
N SER A 72 76.81 -3.80 -70.43
CA SER A 72 76.23 -4.28 -69.18
C SER A 72 75.11 -3.37 -68.67
N SER A 73 73.91 -3.92 -68.50
CA SER A 73 72.77 -3.26 -67.86
C SER A 73 73.06 -2.89 -66.40
N GLU A 74 73.86 -3.70 -65.71
CA GLU A 74 74.29 -3.44 -64.32
C GLU A 74 75.17 -2.19 -64.24
N PHE A 75 76.03 -1.95 -65.24
CA PHE A 75 76.88 -0.76 -65.28
C PHE A 75 76.06 0.52 -65.54
N ALA A 76 75.01 0.44 -66.36
CA ALA A 76 74.08 1.54 -66.55
C ALA A 76 73.30 1.87 -65.26
N ALA A 77 72.82 0.86 -64.54
CA ALA A 77 72.16 1.04 -63.24
C ALA A 77 73.11 1.59 -62.17
N PHE A 78 74.38 1.15 -62.17
CA PHE A 78 75.42 1.70 -61.31
C PHE A 78 75.68 3.18 -61.62
N SER A 79 75.85 3.53 -62.90
CA SER A 79 76.07 4.92 -63.32
C SER A 79 74.89 5.83 -62.97
N GLU A 80 73.66 5.34 -63.12
CA GLU A 80 72.46 6.07 -62.70
C GLU A 80 72.43 6.29 -61.18
N SER A 81 72.74 5.26 -60.41
CA SER A 81 72.82 5.34 -58.94
C SER A 81 73.90 6.32 -58.49
N PHE A 82 75.04 6.34 -59.18
CA PHE A 82 76.11 7.29 -58.94
C PHE A 82 75.68 8.73 -59.27
N GLY A 83 74.99 8.95 -60.38
CA GLY A 83 74.45 10.27 -60.74
C GLY A 83 73.31 10.75 -59.82
N ARG A 84 72.58 9.83 -59.16
CA ARG A 84 71.66 10.20 -58.06
C ARG A 84 72.43 10.61 -56.80
N LEU A 85 73.53 9.92 -56.50
CA LEU A 85 74.39 10.24 -55.36
C LEU A 85 75.10 11.59 -55.53
N GLU A 86 75.59 11.90 -56.73
CA GLU A 86 76.17 13.21 -57.05
C GLU A 86 75.15 14.33 -56.87
N ARG A 87 73.91 14.17 -57.37
CA ARG A 87 72.84 15.15 -57.15
C ARG A 87 72.49 15.34 -55.67
N LEU A 88 72.48 14.26 -54.88
CA LEU A 88 72.27 14.33 -53.43
C LEU A 88 73.42 15.04 -52.72
N MET A 89 74.66 14.77 -53.12
CA MET A 89 75.86 15.47 -52.64
C MET A 89 75.79 16.96 -52.99
N GLU A 90 75.43 17.30 -54.23
CA GLU A 90 75.30 18.68 -54.69
C GLU A 90 74.24 19.41 -53.88
N ILE A 91 73.02 18.87 -53.76
CA ILE A 91 71.96 19.43 -52.92
C ILE A 91 72.45 19.59 -51.48
N ARG A 92 73.14 18.61 -50.89
CA ARG A 92 73.68 18.72 -49.53
C ARG A 92 74.71 19.83 -49.37
N VAL A 93 75.52 20.08 -50.41
CA VAL A 93 76.60 21.08 -50.39
C VAL A 93 76.09 22.48 -50.77
N THR A 94 75.01 22.57 -51.56
CA THR A 94 74.42 23.84 -52.02
C THR A 94 73.22 24.30 -51.19
N THR A 95 72.60 23.44 -50.40
CA THR A 95 71.49 23.85 -49.51
C THR A 95 72.05 24.71 -48.37
N PRO A 96 71.62 25.97 -48.23
CA PRO A 96 72.03 26.82 -47.11
C PRO A 96 71.70 26.17 -45.77
N MET A 97 72.58 26.34 -44.78
CA MET A 97 72.38 25.75 -43.45
C MET A 97 71.10 26.28 -42.79
N GLU A 98 70.67 27.49 -43.14
CA GLU A 98 69.42 28.11 -42.71
C GLU A 98 68.20 27.28 -43.13
N GLU A 99 68.15 26.79 -44.38
CA GLU A 99 67.06 25.96 -44.88
C GLU A 99 67.05 24.59 -44.19
N VAL A 100 68.23 23.99 -43.98
CA VAL A 100 68.37 22.73 -43.21
C VAL A 100 67.85 22.91 -41.78
N ASN A 101 68.19 24.02 -41.13
CA ASN A 101 67.74 24.32 -39.77
C ASN A 101 66.22 24.57 -39.73
N SER A 102 65.67 25.32 -40.69
CA SER A 102 64.23 25.55 -40.80
C SER A 102 63.44 24.25 -41.01
N ILE A 103 63.92 23.36 -41.89
CA ILE A 103 63.29 22.06 -42.12
C ILE A 103 63.34 21.20 -40.86
N ARG A 104 64.47 21.18 -40.13
CA ARG A 104 64.59 20.45 -38.86
C ARG A 104 63.66 20.98 -37.79
N GLU A 105 63.51 22.30 -37.67
CA GLU A 105 62.61 22.94 -36.73
C GLU A 105 61.14 22.62 -37.06
N ASN A 106 60.76 22.72 -38.35
CA ASN A 106 59.44 22.32 -38.83
C ASN A 106 59.15 20.84 -38.57
N LEU A 107 60.13 19.96 -38.80
CA LEU A 107 60.01 18.53 -38.51
C LEU A 107 59.77 18.31 -37.01
N ARG A 108 60.50 19.01 -36.15
CA ARG A 108 60.33 18.94 -34.70
C ARG A 108 58.94 19.43 -34.27
N HIS A 109 58.46 20.53 -34.83
CA HIS A 109 57.10 21.03 -34.58
C HIS A 109 56.02 20.01 -35.00
N LEU A 110 56.17 19.39 -36.17
CA LEU A 110 55.25 18.36 -36.65
C LEU A 110 55.28 17.10 -35.77
N GLN A 111 56.46 16.68 -35.33
CA GLN A 111 56.61 15.56 -34.39
C GLN A 111 55.89 15.86 -33.06
N THR A 112 56.12 17.02 -32.45
CA THR A 112 55.43 17.44 -31.22
C THR A 112 53.92 17.52 -31.42
N LYS A 113 53.45 18.09 -32.53
CA LYS A 113 52.01 18.18 -32.82
C LYS A 113 51.37 16.80 -32.99
N THR A 114 52.07 15.89 -33.66
CA THR A 114 51.62 14.50 -33.87
C THR A 114 51.55 13.75 -32.54
N GLN A 115 52.54 13.94 -31.67
CA GLN A 115 52.55 13.38 -30.33
C GLN A 115 51.37 13.92 -29.50
N ASN A 116 51.18 15.23 -29.44
CA ASN A 116 50.08 15.85 -28.71
C ASN A 116 48.70 15.38 -29.22
N LEU A 117 48.52 15.23 -30.53
CA LEU A 117 47.29 14.71 -31.11
C LEU A 117 47.07 13.23 -30.76
N THR A 118 48.14 12.45 -30.68
CA THR A 118 48.08 11.03 -30.27
C THR A 118 47.65 10.92 -28.82
N GLU A 119 48.29 11.67 -27.92
CA GLU A 119 47.95 11.71 -26.49
C GLU A 119 46.51 12.21 -26.27
N LEU A 120 46.09 13.25 -27.00
CA LEU A 120 44.72 13.76 -26.93
C LEU A 120 43.70 12.73 -27.42
N ARG A 121 43.98 12.06 -28.53
CA ARG A 121 43.12 10.98 -29.06
C ARG A 121 42.96 9.88 -28.03
N ASP A 122 44.05 9.43 -27.42
CA ASP A 122 44.03 8.33 -26.45
C ASP A 122 43.27 8.74 -25.18
N THR A 123 43.50 9.95 -24.66
CA THR A 123 42.74 10.50 -23.53
C THR A 123 41.24 10.58 -23.83
N LYS A 124 40.86 11.03 -25.04
CA LYS A 124 39.44 11.12 -25.44
C LYS A 124 38.82 9.75 -25.63
N LYS A 125 39.57 8.78 -26.15
CA LYS A 125 39.14 7.38 -26.28
C LYS A 125 38.86 6.78 -24.91
N ASP A 126 39.75 6.96 -23.94
CA ASP A 126 39.58 6.45 -22.57
C ASP A 126 38.38 7.11 -21.88
N ALA A 127 38.22 8.43 -22.02
CA ALA A 127 37.06 9.14 -21.48
C ALA A 127 35.74 8.65 -22.10
N TYR A 128 35.73 8.37 -23.41
CA TYR A 128 34.56 7.83 -24.09
C TYR A 128 34.22 6.41 -23.61
N LEU A 129 35.22 5.53 -23.47
CA LEU A 129 35.03 4.18 -22.95
C LEU A 129 34.45 4.20 -21.52
N LYS A 130 34.98 5.08 -20.66
CA LYS A 130 34.46 5.28 -19.30
C LYS A 130 33.01 5.74 -19.31
N TYR A 131 32.67 6.73 -20.15
CA TYR A 131 31.29 7.21 -20.30
C TYR A 131 30.34 6.10 -20.77
N MET A 132 30.76 5.27 -21.73
CA MET A 132 29.96 4.14 -22.21
C MET A 132 29.70 3.11 -21.10
N GLU A 133 30.71 2.82 -20.27
CA GLU A 133 30.57 1.92 -19.13
C GLU A 133 29.59 2.49 -18.07
N GLU A 134 29.73 3.78 -17.74
CA GLU A 134 28.82 4.47 -16.82
C GLU A 134 27.38 4.50 -17.33
N CYS A 135 27.18 4.74 -18.64
CA CYS A 135 25.87 4.68 -19.27
C CYS A 135 25.25 3.28 -19.19
N SER A 136 26.05 2.23 -19.41
CA SER A 136 25.58 0.84 -19.27
C SER A 136 25.16 0.54 -17.83
N LYS A 137 26.02 0.86 -16.85
CA LYS A 137 25.72 0.69 -15.42
C LYS A 137 24.46 1.46 -15.01
N SER A 138 24.32 2.71 -15.45
CA SER A 138 23.13 3.53 -15.19
C SER A 138 21.85 2.92 -15.78
N LYS A 139 21.93 2.32 -16.98
CA LYS A 139 20.81 1.62 -17.61
C LYS A 139 20.41 0.38 -16.80
N ASP A 140 21.38 -0.40 -16.34
CA ASP A 140 21.12 -1.61 -15.56
C ASP A 140 20.52 -1.28 -14.18
N ILE A 141 21.02 -0.24 -13.51
CA ILE A 141 20.44 0.27 -12.25
C ILE A 141 18.98 0.71 -12.47
N ARG A 142 18.71 1.50 -13.51
CA ARG A 142 17.32 1.93 -13.82
C ARG A 142 16.42 0.75 -14.12
N LYS A 143 16.91 -0.26 -14.83
CA LYS A 143 16.14 -1.49 -15.10
C LYS A 143 15.81 -2.23 -13.82
N ALA A 144 16.79 -2.43 -12.94
CA ALA A 144 16.58 -3.07 -11.63
C ALA A 144 15.57 -2.31 -10.76
N GLN A 145 15.64 -0.97 -10.75
CA GLN A 145 14.67 -0.13 -10.03
C GLN A 145 13.25 -0.26 -10.60
N ILE A 146 13.11 -0.28 -11.93
CA ILE A 146 11.81 -0.48 -12.60
C ILE A 146 11.23 -1.86 -12.25
N ASP A 147 12.05 -2.90 -12.26
CA ASP A 147 11.61 -4.27 -11.94
C ASP A 147 11.19 -4.38 -10.47
N HIS A 148 11.94 -3.75 -9.55
CA HIS A 148 11.56 -3.66 -8.14
C HIS A 148 10.22 -2.93 -7.94
N LEU A 149 10.01 -1.79 -8.60
CA LEU A 149 8.76 -1.04 -8.50
C LEU A 149 7.57 -1.84 -9.06
N LYS A 150 7.76 -2.56 -10.16
CA LYS A 150 6.73 -3.47 -10.71
C LYS A 150 6.37 -4.57 -9.73
N GLN A 151 7.36 -5.15 -9.04
CA GLN A 151 7.12 -6.16 -8.03
C GLN A 151 6.33 -5.60 -6.83
N GLN A 152 6.68 -4.41 -6.35
CA GLN A 152 5.95 -3.73 -5.27
C GLN A 152 4.50 -3.44 -5.65
N ILE A 153 4.26 -2.89 -6.85
CA ILE A 153 2.90 -2.65 -7.35
C ILE A 153 2.10 -3.96 -7.43
N GLY A 154 2.73 -5.04 -7.88
CA GLY A 154 2.11 -6.37 -7.92
C GLY A 154 1.71 -6.87 -6.52
N GLN A 155 2.61 -6.76 -5.55
CA GLN A 155 2.35 -7.15 -4.15
C GLN A 155 1.25 -6.31 -3.52
N GLU A 156 1.29 -4.99 -3.70
CA GLU A 156 0.28 -4.08 -3.14
C GLU A 156 -1.11 -4.34 -3.74
N LYS A 157 -1.18 -4.61 -5.04
CA LYS A 157 -2.43 -4.98 -5.72
C LYS A 157 -3.00 -6.29 -5.16
N ASN A 158 -2.15 -7.29 -4.93
CA ASN A 158 -2.58 -8.56 -4.35
C ASN A 158 -3.07 -8.37 -2.91
N ASN A 159 -2.29 -7.70 -2.07
CA ASN A 159 -2.67 -7.40 -0.68
C ASN A 159 -4.01 -6.64 -0.61
N ARG A 160 -4.22 -5.66 -1.49
CA ARG A 160 -5.50 -4.94 -1.56
C ARG A 160 -6.66 -5.86 -1.96
N SER A 161 -6.43 -6.78 -2.89
CA SER A 161 -7.44 -7.77 -3.29
C SER A 161 -7.82 -8.67 -2.11
N ASP A 162 -6.82 -9.19 -1.38
CA ASP A 162 -7.03 -10.07 -0.24
C ASP A 162 -7.82 -9.34 0.87
N VAL A 163 -7.43 -8.11 1.19
CA VAL A 163 -8.14 -7.27 2.18
C VAL A 163 -9.59 -7.01 1.77
N VAL A 164 -9.86 -6.75 0.49
CA VAL A 164 -11.24 -6.55 0.01
C VAL A 164 -12.05 -7.84 0.16
N VAL A 165 -11.49 -9.00 -0.17
CA VAL A 165 -12.15 -10.30 0.00
C VAL A 165 -12.49 -10.53 1.47
N ASP A 166 -11.54 -10.30 2.38
CA ASP A 166 -11.75 -10.46 3.82
C ASP A 166 -12.87 -9.55 4.34
N PHE A 167 -12.91 -8.27 3.92
CA PHE A 167 -13.97 -7.36 4.33
C PHE A 167 -15.35 -7.74 3.78
N VAL A 168 -15.41 -8.20 2.53
CA VAL A 168 -16.67 -8.68 1.94
C VAL A 168 -17.17 -9.92 2.69
N GLN A 169 -16.28 -10.87 2.98
CA GLN A 169 -16.64 -12.08 3.70
C GLN A 169 -17.09 -11.78 5.14
N LYS A 170 -16.39 -10.87 5.83
CA LYS A 170 -16.78 -10.41 7.16
C LYS A 170 -18.14 -9.70 7.14
N GLY A 171 -18.39 -8.85 6.15
CA GLY A 171 -19.67 -8.18 5.98
C GLY A 171 -20.82 -9.15 5.76
N LEU A 172 -20.62 -10.21 4.95
CA LEU A 172 -21.61 -11.27 4.75
C LEU A 172 -21.90 -12.03 6.06
N GLN A 173 -20.87 -12.39 6.82
CA GLN A 173 -21.04 -13.07 8.12
C GLN A 173 -21.78 -12.19 9.14
N GLU A 174 -21.46 -10.90 9.21
CA GLU A 174 -22.15 -9.94 10.07
C GLU A 174 -23.62 -9.79 9.67
N GLU A 175 -23.93 -9.73 8.37
CA GLU A 175 -25.30 -9.68 7.87
C GLU A 175 -26.10 -10.95 8.20
N GLU A 176 -25.49 -12.12 8.06
CA GLU A 176 -26.11 -13.40 8.44
C GLU A 176 -26.39 -13.47 9.94
N MET A 177 -25.44 -13.05 10.78
CA MET A 177 -25.64 -12.98 12.23
C MET A 177 -26.75 -11.99 12.60
N LEU A 178 -26.79 -10.83 11.94
CA LEU A 178 -27.82 -9.82 12.18
C LEU A 178 -29.21 -10.36 11.82
N LYS A 179 -29.34 -11.05 10.69
CA LYS A 179 -30.59 -11.71 10.27
C LYS A 179 -31.02 -12.79 11.26
N ALA A 180 -30.10 -13.65 11.68
CA ALA A 180 -30.39 -14.71 12.65
C ALA A 180 -30.86 -14.13 14.00
N ASN A 181 -30.17 -13.10 14.50
CA ASN A 181 -30.54 -12.40 15.73
C ASN A 181 -31.89 -11.70 15.61
N HIS A 182 -32.16 -11.05 14.48
CA HIS A 182 -33.44 -10.40 14.21
C HIS A 182 -34.59 -11.41 14.22
N THR A 183 -34.46 -12.52 13.48
CA THR A 183 -35.47 -13.59 13.44
C THR A 183 -35.74 -14.15 14.84
N SER A 184 -34.69 -14.47 15.60
CA SER A 184 -34.81 -14.96 16.99
C SER A 184 -35.54 -13.96 17.90
N THR A 185 -35.24 -12.66 17.75
CA THR A 185 -35.91 -11.61 18.53
C THR A 185 -37.38 -11.47 18.16
N VAL A 186 -37.71 -11.54 16.87
CA VAL A 186 -39.10 -11.51 16.39
C VAL A 186 -39.88 -12.70 16.94
N GLU A 187 -39.33 -13.91 16.85
CA GLU A 187 -39.96 -15.12 17.40
C GLU A 187 -40.20 -15.01 18.91
N ALA A 188 -39.23 -14.45 19.66
CA ALA A 188 -39.36 -14.24 21.10
C ALA A 188 -40.48 -13.23 21.43
N LEU A 189 -40.55 -12.11 20.71
CA LEU A 189 -41.59 -11.10 20.87
C LEU A 189 -42.98 -11.63 20.50
N GLU A 190 -43.09 -12.37 19.40
CA GLU A 190 -44.34 -13.02 19.02
C GLU A 190 -44.85 -13.99 20.09
N LYS A 191 -43.94 -14.76 20.70
CA LYS A 191 -44.29 -15.67 21.79
C LYS A 191 -44.77 -14.91 23.03
N GLN A 192 -44.15 -13.78 23.35
CA GLN A 192 -44.60 -12.91 24.44
C GLN A 192 -45.99 -12.32 24.14
N ILE A 193 -46.23 -11.82 22.92
CA ILE A 193 -47.53 -11.31 22.50
C ILE A 193 -48.61 -12.38 22.67
N ARG A 194 -48.39 -13.59 22.13
CA ARG A 194 -49.35 -14.72 22.27
C ARG A 194 -49.64 -15.07 23.72
N THR A 195 -48.63 -14.99 24.60
CA THR A 195 -48.78 -15.25 26.02
C THR A 195 -49.65 -14.18 26.69
N MET A 196 -49.33 -12.90 26.45
CA MET A 196 -50.10 -11.76 26.98
C MET A 196 -51.54 -11.74 26.45
N GLU A 197 -51.78 -12.07 25.18
CA GLU A 197 -53.14 -12.19 24.63
C GLU A 197 -53.94 -13.30 25.33
N THR A 198 -53.29 -14.42 25.63
CA THR A 198 -53.93 -15.54 26.35
C THR A 198 -54.26 -15.15 27.79
N GLU A 199 -53.35 -14.46 28.47
CA GLU A 199 -53.57 -13.94 29.83
C GLU A 199 -54.68 -12.88 29.84
N LEU A 200 -54.68 -11.94 28.90
CA LEU A 200 -55.73 -10.93 28.76
C LEU A 200 -57.11 -11.59 28.57
N LYS A 201 -57.21 -12.60 27.70
CA LYS A 201 -58.46 -13.36 27.52
C LYS A 201 -58.91 -14.06 28.80
N LYS A 202 -57.98 -14.65 29.57
CA LYS A 202 -58.30 -15.28 30.86
C LYS A 202 -58.81 -14.26 31.88
N VAL A 203 -58.15 -13.10 31.99
CA VAL A 203 -58.56 -12.02 32.91
C VAL A 203 -59.93 -11.47 32.51
N LEU A 204 -60.18 -11.20 31.22
CA LEU A 204 -61.48 -10.74 30.75
C LEU A 204 -62.60 -11.74 31.08
N LYS A 205 -62.34 -13.04 30.93
CA LYS A 205 -63.30 -14.07 31.30
C LYS A 205 -63.52 -14.13 32.81
N SER A 206 -62.46 -14.12 33.62
CA SER A 206 -62.57 -14.11 35.09
C SER A 206 -63.38 -12.91 35.57
N ASN A 207 -63.08 -11.70 35.08
CA ASN A 207 -63.82 -10.49 35.42
C ASN A 207 -65.29 -10.58 35.02
N SER A 208 -65.60 -11.12 33.84
CA SER A 208 -66.98 -11.34 33.40
C SER A 208 -67.73 -12.33 34.29
N ASP A 209 -67.08 -13.42 34.69
CA ASP A 209 -67.66 -14.45 35.57
C ASP A 209 -67.88 -13.88 36.99
N GLU A 210 -66.91 -13.16 37.53
CA GLU A 210 -66.99 -12.46 38.83
C GLU A 210 -68.08 -11.38 38.82
N GLU A 211 -68.17 -10.57 37.76
CA GLU A 211 -69.23 -9.57 37.60
C GLU A 211 -70.62 -10.23 37.57
N ALA A 212 -70.77 -11.37 36.90
CA ALA A 212 -72.02 -12.11 36.86
C ALA A 212 -72.44 -12.64 38.25
N VAL A 213 -71.48 -13.11 39.04
CA VAL A 213 -71.70 -13.51 40.44
C VAL A 213 -72.15 -12.31 41.27
N LEU A 214 -71.41 -11.20 41.21
CA LEU A 214 -71.75 -9.98 41.95
C LEU A 214 -73.14 -9.44 41.57
N ARG A 215 -73.50 -9.46 40.28
CA ARG A 215 -74.86 -9.07 39.82
C ARG A 215 -75.94 -9.99 40.38
N LYS A 216 -75.68 -11.30 40.46
CA LYS A 216 -76.63 -12.27 41.02
C LYS A 216 -76.79 -12.08 42.53
N GLU A 217 -75.69 -11.89 43.26
CA GLU A 217 -75.71 -11.60 44.70
C GLU A 217 -76.42 -10.29 45.00
N PHE A 218 -76.12 -9.22 44.25
CA PHE A 218 -76.79 -7.94 44.37
C PHE A 218 -78.30 -8.08 44.14
N LYS A 219 -78.72 -8.80 43.10
CA LYS A 219 -80.14 -9.06 42.82
C LYS A 219 -80.81 -9.83 43.96
N LYS A 220 -80.13 -10.83 44.53
CA LYS A 220 -80.63 -11.59 45.68
C LYS A 220 -80.81 -10.68 46.90
N ALA A 221 -79.78 -9.91 47.26
CA ALA A 221 -79.83 -8.97 48.37
C ALA A 221 -80.91 -7.89 48.16
N SER A 222 -81.07 -7.38 46.94
CA SER A 222 -82.13 -6.43 46.59
C SER A 222 -83.53 -7.02 46.77
N ASN A 223 -83.75 -8.27 46.34
CA ASN A 223 -85.02 -8.96 46.53
C ASN A 223 -85.31 -9.26 48.01
N GLU A 224 -84.30 -9.67 48.78
CA GLU A 224 -84.42 -9.88 50.23
C GLU A 224 -84.77 -8.57 50.93
N PHE A 225 -84.12 -7.47 50.57
CA PHE A 225 -84.45 -6.14 51.07
C PHE A 225 -85.90 -5.76 50.74
N GLU A 226 -86.32 -5.91 49.48
CA GLU A 226 -87.70 -5.61 49.07
C GLU A 226 -88.73 -6.46 49.81
N ASN A 227 -88.46 -7.76 50.00
CA ASN A 227 -89.32 -8.65 50.77
C ASN A 227 -89.38 -8.27 52.24
N ASN A 228 -88.24 -7.92 52.85
CA ASN A 228 -88.19 -7.47 54.25
C ASN A 228 -88.97 -6.16 54.45
N VAL A 229 -88.88 -5.22 53.51
CA VAL A 229 -89.67 -3.97 53.56
C VAL A 229 -91.16 -4.28 53.44
N LYS A 230 -91.57 -5.13 52.50
CA LYS A 230 -92.99 -5.54 52.37
C LYS A 230 -93.50 -6.26 53.62
N GLN A 231 -92.68 -7.13 54.23
CA GLN A 231 -93.04 -7.81 55.47
C GLN A 231 -93.17 -6.81 56.62
N TYR A 232 -92.23 -5.87 56.75
CA TYR A 232 -92.30 -4.81 57.74
C TYR A 232 -93.57 -3.96 57.59
N ASP A 233 -93.90 -3.53 56.36
CA ASP A 233 -95.12 -2.78 56.07
C ASP A 233 -96.39 -3.58 56.45
N TYR A 234 -96.40 -4.88 56.15
CA TYR A 234 -97.49 -5.77 56.53
C TYR A 234 -97.63 -5.92 58.06
N ASP A 235 -96.52 -6.15 58.76
CA ASP A 235 -96.50 -6.31 60.22
C ASP A 235 -96.96 -5.02 60.91
N VAL A 236 -96.47 -3.85 60.47
CA VAL A 236 -96.90 -2.53 60.97
C VAL A 236 -98.38 -2.29 60.70
N SER A 237 -98.88 -2.63 59.51
CA SER A 237 -100.30 -2.51 59.19
C SER A 237 -101.15 -3.40 60.09
N THR A 238 -100.74 -4.65 60.30
CA THR A 238 -101.44 -5.61 61.17
C THR A 238 -101.45 -5.13 62.62
N GLN A 239 -100.30 -4.70 63.15
CA GLN A 239 -100.17 -4.12 64.49
C GLN A 239 -101.05 -2.87 64.64
N THR A 240 -101.16 -2.04 63.60
CA THR A 240 -102.03 -0.85 63.60
C THR A 240 -103.51 -1.24 63.69
N ILE A 241 -103.92 -2.32 63.02
CA ILE A 241 -105.29 -2.84 63.09
C ILE A 241 -105.57 -3.43 64.48
N GLU A 242 -104.64 -4.24 65.02
CA GLU A 242 -104.76 -4.80 66.37
C GLU A 242 -104.84 -3.71 67.44
N ASN A 243 -103.95 -2.71 67.39
CA ASN A 243 -103.99 -1.56 68.31
C ASN A 243 -105.32 -0.81 68.24
N LYS A 244 -105.88 -0.61 67.04
CA LYS A 244 -107.22 -0.01 66.88
C LYS A 244 -108.31 -0.86 67.52
N LYS A 245 -108.24 -2.18 67.37
CA LYS A 245 -109.18 -3.13 67.99
C LYS A 245 -109.08 -3.10 69.51
N THR A 246 -107.88 -3.18 70.07
CA THR A 246 -107.64 -3.09 71.52
C THR A 246 -108.10 -1.74 72.07
N THR A 247 -107.89 -0.65 71.33
CA THR A 247 -108.40 0.68 71.71
C THR A 247 -109.92 0.69 71.75
N ALA A 248 -110.61 0.10 70.76
CA ALA A 248 -112.06 -0.03 70.76
C ALA A 248 -112.56 -0.89 71.95
N GLU A 249 -111.92 -2.01 72.24
CA GLU A 249 -112.24 -2.86 73.42
C GLU A 249 -112.04 -2.09 74.74
N LEU A 250 -110.99 -1.26 74.84
CA LEU A 250 -110.77 -0.39 75.99
C LEU A 250 -111.85 0.69 76.10
N ASP A 251 -112.26 1.31 74.99
CA ASP A 251 -113.35 2.29 74.98
C ASP A 251 -114.68 1.66 75.42
N ASP A 252 -114.99 0.45 74.95
CA ASP A 252 -116.17 -0.32 75.37
C ASP A 252 -116.13 -0.63 76.88
N THR A 253 -115.00 -1.11 77.42
CA THR A 253 -114.87 -1.38 78.86
C THR A 253 -114.92 -0.10 79.72
N ILE A 254 -114.40 1.02 79.22
CA ILE A 254 -114.54 2.34 79.86
C ILE A 254 -116.01 2.76 79.88
N ALA A 255 -116.75 2.51 78.80
CA ALA A 255 -118.19 2.77 78.75
C ALA A 255 -118.96 1.91 79.76
N ASP A 256 -118.66 0.60 79.84
CA ASP A 256 -119.24 -0.31 80.83
C ASP A 256 -118.92 0.12 82.28
N LEU A 257 -117.67 0.49 82.56
CA LEU A 257 -117.26 1.01 83.88
C LEU A 257 -117.98 2.32 84.22
N SER A 258 -118.19 3.18 83.23
CA SER A 258 -118.94 4.44 83.40
C SER A 258 -120.40 4.15 83.73
N HIS A 259 -121.03 3.18 83.05
CA HIS A 259 -122.38 2.71 83.36
C HIS A 259 -122.47 2.11 84.77
N ILE A 260 -121.54 1.25 85.16
CA ILE A 260 -121.48 0.67 86.52
C ILE A 260 -121.29 1.77 87.57
N LYS A 261 -120.47 2.79 87.28
CA LYS A 261 -120.26 3.93 88.17
C LYS A 261 -121.53 4.76 88.32
N GLU A 262 -122.27 5.00 87.25
CA GLU A 262 -123.59 5.67 87.27
C GLU A 262 -124.63 4.86 88.05
N ASP A 263 -124.69 3.55 87.85
CA ASP A 263 -125.55 2.64 88.63
C ASP A 263 -125.18 2.66 90.12
N TYR A 264 -123.89 2.63 90.45
CA TYR A 264 -123.43 2.69 91.83
C TYR A 264 -123.72 4.05 92.48
N ALA A 265 -123.56 5.15 91.74
CA ALA A 265 -123.95 6.48 92.19
C ALA A 265 -125.47 6.57 92.44
N SER A 266 -126.28 6.01 91.54
CA SER A 266 -127.74 5.91 91.70
C SER A 266 -128.13 5.10 92.94
N ARG A 267 -127.45 3.97 93.20
CA ARG A 267 -127.64 3.17 94.42
C ARG A 267 -127.19 3.89 95.69
N GLN A 268 -126.10 4.67 95.65
CA GLN A 268 -125.68 5.50 96.77
C GLN A 268 -126.70 6.60 97.06
N GLU A 269 -127.27 7.22 96.02
CA GLU A 269 -128.32 8.22 96.17
C GLU A 269 -129.61 7.58 96.71
N GLU A 270 -129.97 6.39 96.24
CA GLU A 270 -131.09 5.62 96.79
C GLU A 270 -130.84 5.25 98.26
N LYS A 271 -129.63 4.82 98.63
CA LYS A 271 -129.23 4.58 100.02
C LYS A 271 -129.33 5.86 100.85
N ARG A 272 -128.85 7.00 100.33
CA ARG A 272 -128.97 8.30 101.00
C ARG A 272 -130.44 8.67 101.23
N LYS A 273 -131.31 8.47 100.24
CA LYS A 273 -132.77 8.66 100.37
C LYS A 273 -133.38 7.71 101.41
N ARG A 274 -132.94 6.44 101.45
CA ARG A 274 -133.38 5.46 102.48
C ARG A 274 -132.91 5.85 103.88
N ASP A 275 -131.68 6.30 104.03
CA ASP A 275 -131.13 6.80 105.29
C ASP A 275 -131.85 8.07 105.74
N GLU A 276 -132.24 8.95 104.81
CA GLU A 276 -133.04 10.15 105.06
C GLU A 276 -134.48 9.80 105.48
N ILE A 277 -135.09 8.79 104.85
CA ILE A 277 -136.39 8.21 105.27
C ILE A 277 -136.26 7.55 106.65
N ALA A 278 -135.19 6.80 106.90
CA ALA A 278 -134.94 6.16 108.19
C ALA A 278 -134.72 7.19 109.30
N ALA A 279 -134.03 8.30 109.01
CA ALA A 279 -133.87 9.42 109.93
C ALA A 279 -135.19 10.16 110.20
N LEU A 280 -136.06 10.32 109.18
CA LEU A 280 -137.42 10.84 109.33
C LEU A 280 -138.31 9.90 110.17
N MET A 281 -138.21 8.59 109.97
CA MET A 281 -138.91 7.58 110.77
C MET A 281 -138.45 7.58 112.23
N LYS A 282 -137.15 7.78 112.48
CA LYS A 282 -136.59 7.90 113.84
C LYS A 282 -136.97 9.19 114.57
N ARG A 283 -137.38 10.24 113.85
CA ARG A 283 -137.90 11.49 114.46
C ARG A 283 -139.39 11.42 114.82
N LYS A 284 -140.08 10.34 114.44
CA LYS A 284 -141.53 10.15 114.66
C LYS A 284 -141.89 9.12 115.74
N SER A 285 -140.90 8.60 116.47
CA SER A 285 -141.05 7.70 117.62
C SER A 285 -140.21 8.20 118.78
#